data_AF-A0A9X8UQU6-F1
#
_entry.id   AF-A0A9X8UQU6-F1
#
_cell.length_a   1.000
_cell.length_b   1.000
_cell.length_c   1.000
_cell.angle_alpha   90.00
_cell.angle_beta   90.00
_cell.angle_gamma   90.00
#
_symmetry.space_group_name_H-M   'P 1'
#
loop_
_entity.id
_entity.type
_entity.pdbx_description
1 polymer ?
#
loop_
_entity_poly.entity_id
_entity_poly.type
_entity_poly.pdbx_seq_one_letter_code
_entity_poly.pdbx_strand_id
1 'polypeptide(L)'
;MDEWLLDPPAGGLLRIIFELIGRRYDAASTIFCTQYKQSDWRARLDTGALADAIMDHVVHDTIWVETGGLNMCEVYSRPEH
;
A
#
# COMPACT_ATOMS: atom_id res chain seq x y z
N MET A 1 -2.40 -7.03 -1.20
CA MET A 1 -3.10 -6.09 -0.30
C MET A 1 -3.68 -5.03 -1.20
N ASP A 2 -4.99 -5.12 -1.41
CA ASP A 2 -5.70 -4.13 -2.20
C ASP A 2 -5.97 -2.88 -1.35
N GLU A 3 -6.19 -1.74 -2.00
CA GLU A 3 -6.53 -0.46 -1.33
C GLU A 3 -5.55 -0.03 -0.22
N TRP A 4 -4.26 -0.28 -0.41
CA TRP A 4 -3.21 0.03 0.54
C TRP A 4 -3.19 1.52 0.90
N LEU A 5 -3.43 1.79 2.19
CA LEU A 5 -3.50 3.11 2.82
C LEU A 5 -4.58 4.03 2.22
N LEU A 6 -5.66 3.46 1.67
CA LEU A 6 -6.86 4.21 1.31
C LEU A 6 -7.34 5.02 2.52
N ASP A 7 -7.61 4.29 3.62
CA ASP A 7 -7.84 4.85 4.93
C ASP A 7 -6.60 4.67 5.82
N PRO A 8 -6.19 5.72 6.56
CA PRO A 8 -5.14 5.60 7.57
C PRO A 8 -5.50 4.49 8.59
N PRO A 9 -4.57 3.57 8.92
CA PRO A 9 -4.84 2.52 9.89
C PRO A 9 -5.12 3.14 11.26
N ALA A 10 -6.24 2.76 11.86
CA ALA A 10 -6.65 3.23 13.18
C ALA A 10 -6.58 2.11 14.24
N GLY A 11 -6.39 2.52 15.50
CA GLY A 11 -6.32 1.60 16.64
C GLY A 11 -5.16 0.60 16.52
N GLY A 12 -5.44 -0.68 16.76
CA GLY A 12 -4.43 -1.76 16.69
C GLY A 12 -4.03 -2.21 15.28
N LEU A 13 -4.68 -1.68 14.24
CA LEU A 13 -4.47 -2.15 12.86
C LEU A 13 -3.03 -1.97 12.38
N LEU A 14 -2.37 -0.87 12.76
CA LEU A 14 -0.97 -0.60 12.40
C LEU A 14 -0.03 -1.71 12.92
N ARG A 15 -0.28 -2.22 14.13
CA ARG A 15 0.49 -3.34 14.69
C ARG A 15 0.24 -4.64 13.94
N ILE A 16 -1.01 -4.92 13.59
CA ILE A 16 -1.38 -6.11 12.81
C ILE A 16 -0.71 -6.08 11.44
N ILE A 17 -0.69 -4.94 10.77
CA ILE A 17 -0.01 -4.73 9.50
C ILE A 17 1.49 -5.02 9.64
N PHE A 18 2.15 -4.46 10.65
CA PHE A 18 3.57 -4.71 10.90
C PHE A 18 3.87 -6.20 11.11
N GLU A 19 3.08 -6.89 11.94
CA GLU A 19 3.25 -8.33 12.18
C GLU A 19 3.02 -9.17 10.92
N LEU A 20 2.01 -8.81 10.11
CA LEU A 20 1.72 -9.48 8.85
C LEU A 20 2.88 -9.33 7.86
N ILE A 21 3.39 -8.10 7.70
CA ILE A 21 4.52 -7.82 6.81
C ILE A 21 5.76 -8.56 7.29
N GLY A 22 6.08 -8.48 8.58
CA GLY A 22 7.24 -9.17 9.16
C GLY A 22 7.19 -10.69 8.97
N ARG A 23 6.01 -11.33 9.01
CA ARG A 23 5.85 -12.76 8.74
C ARG A 23 6.03 -13.14 7.26
N ARG A 24 5.76 -12.21 6.35
CA ARG A 24 5.88 -12.42 4.90
C ARG A 24 7.25 -12.04 4.36
N TYR A 25 7.97 -11.17 5.09
CA TYR A 25 9.34 -10.77 4.80
C TYR A 25 10.23 -12.01 4.62
N ASP A 26 10.95 -12.07 3.50
CA ASP A 26 11.77 -13.22 3.04
C ASP A 26 11.07 -14.59 2.85
N ALA A 27 9.76 -14.69 3.13
CA ALA A 27 9.01 -15.93 2.98
C ALA A 27 8.19 -15.99 1.69
N ALA A 28 7.59 -14.86 1.27
CA ALA A 28 6.75 -14.80 0.08
C ALA A 28 6.58 -13.37 -0.45
N SER A 29 6.51 -13.22 -1.78
CA SER A 29 6.21 -11.93 -2.42
C SER A 29 4.86 -11.37 -1.98
N THR A 30 4.77 -10.06 -1.79
CA THR A 30 3.53 -9.36 -1.40
C THR A 30 3.28 -8.20 -2.35
N ILE A 31 2.11 -8.19 -2.99
CA ILE A 31 1.69 -7.10 -3.88
C ILE A 31 0.86 -6.11 -3.07
N PHE A 32 1.17 -4.82 -3.19
CA PHE A 32 0.39 -3.72 -2.61
C PHE A 32 -0.18 -2.86 -3.74
N CYS A 33 -1.49 -2.64 -3.73
CA CYS A 33 -2.17 -1.76 -4.68
C CYS A 33 -2.53 -0.47 -3.97
N THR A 34 -2.08 0.68 -4.46
CA THR A 34 -2.34 1.98 -3.81
C THR A 34 -2.67 3.05 -4.84
N GLN A 35 -3.37 4.10 -4.40
CA GLN A 35 -3.59 5.33 -5.17
C GLN A 35 -2.63 6.45 -4.75
N TYR A 36 -1.80 6.22 -3.73
CA TYR A 36 -0.93 7.24 -3.15
C TYR A 36 0.53 7.01 -3.49
N LYS A 37 1.25 8.11 -3.62
CA LYS A 37 2.69 8.07 -3.82
C LYS A 37 3.36 7.57 -2.54
N GLN A 38 4.50 6.90 -2.70
CA GLN A 38 5.33 6.44 -1.59
C GLN A 38 5.64 7.55 -0.57
N SER A 39 5.84 8.79 -1.02
CA SER A 39 6.08 9.96 -0.17
C SER A 39 4.97 10.21 0.85
N ASP A 40 3.74 9.82 0.52
CA ASP A 40 2.56 10.10 1.32
C ASP A 40 2.28 8.98 2.33
N TRP A 41 2.87 7.80 2.15
CA TRP A 41 2.63 6.62 2.98
C TRP A 41 3.06 6.84 4.42
N ARG A 42 4.22 7.50 4.62
CA ARG A 42 4.76 7.76 5.96
C ARG A 42 3.81 8.61 6.81
N ALA A 43 3.16 9.60 6.20
CA ALA A 43 2.17 10.44 6.87
C ALA A 43 0.85 9.67 7.14
N ARG A 44 0.47 8.76 6.23
CA ARG A 44 -0.72 7.93 6.36
C ARG A 44 -0.60 6.83 7.41
N LEU A 45 0.60 6.29 7.62
CA LEU A 45 0.90 5.25 8.61
C LEU A 45 1.05 5.79 10.05
N ASP A 46 0.88 7.10 10.28
CA ASP A 46 1.22 7.85 11.50
C ASP A 46 2.74 8.06 11.71
N THR A 47 3.16 9.02 12.54
CA THR A 47 4.56 9.46 12.75
C THR A 47 5.40 8.59 13.68
N GLY A 48 4.83 7.54 14.29
CA GLY A 48 5.55 6.68 15.24
C GLY A 48 6.61 5.76 14.61
N ALA A 49 7.50 5.21 15.45
CA ALA A 49 8.56 4.29 15.03
C ALA A 49 8.05 3.02 14.33
N LEU A 50 6.80 2.62 14.60
CA LEU A 50 6.19 1.48 13.93
C LEU A 50 5.93 1.75 12.45
N ALA A 51 5.59 2.99 12.09
CA ALA A 51 5.42 3.40 10.71
C ALA A 51 6.76 3.41 9.97
N ASP A 52 7.84 3.87 10.62
CA ASP A 52 9.20 3.75 10.06
C ASP A 52 9.55 2.28 9.77
N ALA A 53 9.30 1.39 10.73
CA ALA A 53 9.62 -0.04 10.57
C ALA A 53 8.79 -0.72 9.46
N ILE A 54 7.51 -0.36 9.30
CA ILE A 54 6.67 -0.83 8.18
C ILE A 54 7.23 -0.30 6.86
N MET A 55 7.58 0.98 6.80
CA MET A 55 8.15 1.59 5.60
C MET A 55 9.45 0.89 5.21
N ASP A 56 10.36 0.64 6.15
CA ASP A 56 11.61 -0.07 5.89
C ASP A 56 11.38 -1.46 5.29
N HIS A 57 10.46 -2.24 5.85
CA HIS A 57 10.19 -3.59 5.34
C HIS A 57 9.49 -3.63 3.98
N VAL A 58 8.61 -2.67 3.69
CA VAL A 58 7.89 -2.67 2.41
C VAL A 58 8.70 -1.96 1.33
N VAL A 59 9.18 -0.75 1.60
CA VAL A 59 9.82 0.09 0.58
C VAL A 59 11.15 -0.47 0.11
N HIS A 60 11.97 -1.01 1.02
CA HIS A 60 13.35 -1.35 0.71
C HIS A 60 13.47 -2.42 -0.38
N ASP A 61 12.54 -3.38 -0.40
CA ASP A 61 12.54 -4.53 -1.32
C ASP A 61 11.37 -4.52 -2.33
N THR A 62 10.72 -3.37 -2.53
CA THR A 62 9.58 -3.26 -3.47
C THR A 62 10.01 -2.83 -4.87
N ILE A 63 9.48 -3.54 -5.87
CA ILE A 63 9.48 -3.10 -7.27
C ILE A 63 8.22 -2.26 -7.52
N TRP A 64 8.40 -1.05 -8.04
CA TRP A 64 7.30 -0.14 -8.34
C TRP A 64 6.79 -0.35 -9.77
N VAL A 65 5.46 -0.45 -9.91
CA VAL A 65 4.77 -0.54 -11.19
C VAL A 65 3.68 0.53 -11.22
N GLU A 66 3.81 1.50 -12.12
CA GLU A 66 2.80 2.53 -12.33
C GLU A 66 1.79 2.07 -13.40
N THR A 67 0.50 2.01 -13.04
CA THR A 67 -0.57 1.53 -13.93
C THR A 67 -1.20 2.63 -14.81
N GLY A 68 -0.71 3.88 -14.70
CA GLY A 68 -1.28 5.04 -15.38
C GLY A 68 -2.63 5.49 -14.79
N GLY A 69 -3.32 6.39 -15.49
CA GLY A 69 -4.57 7.02 -15.03
C GLY A 69 -5.86 6.44 -15.63
N LEU A 70 -5.79 5.27 -16.27
CA LEU A 70 -6.95 4.68 -16.94
C LEU A 70 -7.93 4.11 -15.91
N ASN A 71 -9.10 4.73 -15.82
CA ASN A 71 -10.22 4.18 -15.07
C ASN A 71 -10.98 3.18 -15.95
N MET A 72 -10.83 1.89 -15.64
CA MET A 72 -11.50 0.83 -16.39
C MET A 72 -13.03 0.97 -16.38
N CYS A 73 -13.62 1.45 -15.27
CA CYS A 73 -15.07 1.68 -15.19
C CYS A 73 -15.52 2.81 -16.12
N GLU A 74 -14.74 3.88 -16.29
CA GLU A 74 -15.04 4.94 -17.26
C GLU A 74 -15.02 4.38 -18.69
N VAL A 75 -14.01 3.56 -19.02
CA VAL A 75 -13.86 2.93 -20.34
C VAL A 75 -15.09 2.10 -20.71
N TYR A 76 -15.60 1.27 -19.79
CA TYR A 76 -16.81 0.48 -20.01
C TYR A 76 -18.12 1.28 -19.96
N SER A 77 -18.11 2.47 -19.36
CA SER A 77 -19.29 3.35 -19.28
C SER A 77 -19.46 4.22 -20.52
N ARG A 78 -18.44 4.31 -21.40
CA ARG A 78 -18.54 5.06 -22.65
C ARG A 78 -19.31 4.26 -23.70
N PRO A 79 -20.29 4.88 -24.39
CA PRO A 79 -21.17 4.21 -25.35
C PRO A 79 -20.50 3.88 -26.70
N GLU A 80 -19.16 3.88 -26.78
CA GLU A 80 -18.41 3.64 -28.01
C GLU A 80 -18.13 2.14 -28.25
N HIS A 81 -18.74 1.27 -27.42
CA HIS A 81 -18.84 -0.19 -27.56
C HIS A 81 -20.31 -0.64 -27.55
#